data_AF-A0AA42YZY3-F1
#
_entry.id   AF-A0AA42YZY3-F1
#
_cell.length_a   1.000
_cell.length_b   1.000
_cell.length_c   1.000
_cell.angle_alpha   90.00
_cell.angle_beta   90.00
_cell.angle_gamma   90.00
#
_symmetry.space_group_name_H-M   'P 1'
#
loop_
_entity.id
_entity.type
_entity.pdbx_description
1 polymer ?
#
loop_
_entity_poly.entity_id
_entity_poly.type
_entity_poly.pdbx_seq_one_letter_code
_entity_poly.pdbx_strand_id
1 'polypeptide(L)'
;MCLGLCVVQGCRNDLISPIYDTCFNLENCVPTAELCEELTVDFAGISYTNGICTVTCAAEGPTAPGCPRALIGRNGSCYPSSVAGGVDDTLVCFEPCDIDGDCLCGFRCLDAGDLCPASGLPCPIADGDAICVPGPNDCFF
;
A
#
# COMPACT_ATOMS: atom_id res chain seq x y z
N MET A 1 7.33 -35.20 18.99
CA MET A 1 6.25 -35.59 19.92
C MET A 1 5.98 -34.38 20.80
N CYS A 2 4.86 -33.71 20.61
CA CYS A 2 4.44 -32.59 21.47
C CYS A 2 3.53 -33.14 22.57
N LEU A 3 3.82 -32.81 23.83
CA LEU A 3 3.02 -33.17 24.98
C LEU A 3 2.61 -31.90 25.74
N GLY A 4 1.30 -31.62 25.76
CA GLY A 4 0.53 -31.12 26.91
C GLY A 4 0.60 -29.64 27.35
N LEU A 5 -0.54 -28.94 27.16
CA LEU A 5 -1.21 -27.95 28.06
C LEU A 5 -0.41 -26.71 28.57
N CYS A 6 -0.84 -25.44 28.50
CA CYS A 6 -2.04 -24.76 28.01
C CYS A 6 -1.82 -23.22 28.10
N VAL A 7 -2.25 -22.49 27.06
CA VAL A 7 -2.66 -21.06 26.99
C VAL A 7 -1.58 -19.94 26.98
N VAL A 8 -1.68 -19.10 25.94
CA VAL A 8 -0.96 -17.82 25.62
C VAL A 8 0.45 -17.89 25.02
N GLN A 9 0.66 -18.66 23.96
CA GLN A 9 1.68 -18.27 22.96
C GLN A 9 1.45 -19.02 21.65
N GLY A 10 0.64 -18.43 20.78
CA GLY A 10 0.55 -18.87 19.39
C GLY A 10 1.87 -18.56 18.71
N CYS A 11 2.61 -19.60 18.34
CA CYS A 11 3.85 -19.54 17.59
C CYS A 11 3.74 -18.64 16.34
N ARG A 12 4.59 -17.62 16.20
CA ARG A 12 5.07 -17.07 14.92
C ARG A 12 6.27 -16.15 15.17
N ASN A 13 7.47 -16.72 15.07
CA ASN A 13 8.73 -15.98 14.90
C ASN A 13 9.10 -15.95 13.40
N ASP A 14 8.11 -15.67 12.56
CA ASP A 14 8.34 -15.11 11.24
C ASP A 14 7.65 -13.74 11.29
N LEU A 15 8.41 -12.67 11.46
CA LEU A 15 7.94 -11.35 11.03
C LEU A 15 7.67 -11.53 9.53
N ILE A 16 6.41 -11.73 9.15
CA ILE A 16 6.02 -11.63 7.75
C ILE A 16 6.10 -10.14 7.48
N SER A 17 7.24 -9.68 6.97
CA SER A 17 7.37 -8.33 6.45
C SER A 17 6.24 -8.12 5.44
N PRO A 18 5.39 -7.10 5.63
CA PRO A 18 4.36 -6.80 4.65
C PRO A 18 5.03 -6.54 3.30
N ILE A 19 4.39 -6.94 2.21
CA ILE A 19 5.00 -6.63 0.90
C ILE A 19 5.04 -5.13 0.67
N TYR A 20 4.03 -4.40 1.16
CA TYR A 20 3.84 -2.97 1.01
C TYR A 20 4.71 -2.19 2.00
N ASP A 21 5.98 -2.55 2.10
CA ASP A 21 6.94 -1.88 2.97
C ASP A 21 7.60 -0.69 2.27
N THR A 22 8.16 0.22 3.05
CA THR A 22 9.03 1.29 2.54
C THR A 22 10.29 0.72 1.88
N CYS A 23 10.78 1.39 0.85
CA CYS A 23 12.04 1.01 0.22
C CYS A 23 12.80 2.21 -0.34
N PHE A 24 14.12 2.05 -0.46
CA PHE A 24 14.99 2.96 -1.21
C PHE A 24 15.46 2.33 -2.52
N ASN A 25 15.44 1.00 -2.59
CA ASN A 25 15.70 0.21 -3.78
C ASN A 25 15.06 -1.18 -3.61
N LEU A 26 15.01 -1.95 -4.71
CA LEU A 26 14.40 -3.27 -4.73
C LEU A 26 15.06 -4.28 -3.78
N GLU A 27 16.35 -4.11 -3.45
CA GLU A 27 17.05 -5.02 -2.51
C GLU A 27 16.58 -4.87 -1.06
N ASN A 28 15.88 -3.77 -0.73
CA ASN A 28 15.25 -3.57 0.58
C ASN A 28 13.89 -4.26 0.69
N CYS A 29 13.32 -4.72 -0.43
CA CYS A 29 12.02 -5.35 -0.44
C CYS A 29 12.08 -6.83 -0.10
N VAL A 30 10.93 -7.37 0.31
CA VAL A 30 10.76 -8.82 0.42
C VAL A 30 10.91 -9.48 -0.97
N PRO A 31 11.36 -10.76 -1.04
CA PRO A 31 11.65 -11.42 -2.32
C PRO A 31 10.46 -11.55 -3.29
N THR A 32 9.24 -11.34 -2.81
CA THR A 32 8.03 -11.36 -3.63
C THR A 32 7.72 -10.02 -4.31
N ALA A 33 8.39 -8.94 -3.93
CA ALA A 33 8.23 -7.64 -4.57
C ALA A 33 9.00 -7.61 -5.91
N GLU A 34 8.44 -6.93 -6.89
CA GLU A 34 9.04 -6.76 -8.21
C GLU A 34 9.60 -5.34 -8.41
N LEU A 35 9.04 -4.38 -7.67
CA LEU A 35 9.30 -2.96 -7.80
C LEU A 35 9.54 -2.31 -6.44
N CYS A 36 10.39 -1.30 -6.44
CA CYS A 36 10.42 -0.26 -5.42
C CYS A 36 9.94 1.03 -6.11
N GLU A 37 8.65 1.30 -5.99
CA GLU A 37 7.98 2.39 -6.73
C GLU A 37 8.10 3.69 -5.94
N GLU A 38 8.74 4.70 -6.52
CA GLU A 38 8.79 6.04 -5.93
C GLU A 38 7.49 6.79 -6.23
N LEU A 39 6.79 7.18 -5.17
CA LEU A 39 5.51 7.87 -5.22
C LEU A 39 5.65 9.25 -4.60
N THR A 40 4.95 10.25 -5.14
CA THR A 40 4.94 11.61 -4.61
C THR A 40 3.53 12.16 -4.54
N VAL A 41 3.02 12.39 -3.33
CA VAL A 41 1.68 12.91 -3.11
C VAL A 41 1.73 14.31 -2.50
N ASP A 42 1.01 15.24 -3.12
CA ASP A 42 0.81 16.58 -2.60
C ASP A 42 -0.38 16.60 -1.65
N PHE A 43 -0.15 16.94 -0.39
CA PHE A 43 -1.22 17.12 0.57
C PHE A 43 -0.99 18.33 1.47
N ALA A 44 -2.06 19.12 1.65
CA ALA A 44 -2.03 20.36 2.43
C ALA A 44 -0.90 21.33 2.02
N GLY A 45 -0.53 21.34 0.73
CA GLY A 45 0.53 22.18 0.18
C GLY A 45 1.96 21.69 0.48
N ILE A 46 2.12 20.45 0.93
CA ILE A 46 3.41 19.80 1.18
C ILE A 46 3.46 18.51 0.35
N SER A 47 4.57 18.31 -0.37
CA SER A 47 4.83 17.08 -1.12
C SER A 47 5.47 16.04 -0.21
N TYR A 48 4.92 14.83 -0.20
CA TYR A 48 5.47 13.67 0.49
C TYR A 48 5.94 12.66 -0.55
N THR A 49 7.23 12.31 -0.50
CA THR A 49 7.84 11.33 -1.41
C THR A 49 8.34 10.15 -0.62
N ASN A 50 7.98 8.94 -1.04
CA ASN A 50 8.48 7.70 -0.46
C ASN A 50 8.46 6.56 -1.49
N GLY A 51 9.33 5.57 -1.29
CA GLY A 51 9.32 4.34 -2.08
C GLY A 51 8.45 3.28 -1.43
N ILE A 52 7.65 2.56 -2.21
CA ILE A 52 6.87 1.41 -1.77
C ILE A 52 7.28 0.13 -2.51
N CYS A 53 7.51 -0.93 -1.75
CA CYS A 53 7.67 -2.27 -2.29
C CYS A 53 6.34 -2.76 -2.85
N THR A 54 6.31 -3.14 -4.12
CA THR A 54 5.08 -3.57 -4.78
C THR A 54 5.36 -4.57 -5.90
N VAL A 55 4.29 -5.07 -6.51
CA VAL A 55 4.33 -5.91 -7.71
C VAL A 55 3.45 -5.29 -8.79
N THR A 56 3.73 -5.66 -10.04
CA THR A 56 2.87 -5.27 -11.15
C THR A 56 1.56 -6.06 -11.11
N CYS A 57 0.50 -5.48 -11.67
CA CYS A 57 -0.80 -6.13 -11.74
C CYS A 57 -1.44 -5.97 -13.12
N ALA A 58 -2.29 -6.94 -13.48
CA ALA A 58 -2.79 -7.07 -14.85
C ALA A 58 -4.14 -6.37 -15.11
N ALA A 59 -4.90 -6.08 -14.06
CA ALA A 59 -6.25 -5.53 -14.17
C ALA A 59 -6.55 -4.59 -13.01
N GLU A 60 -6.94 -3.36 -13.34
CA GLU A 60 -7.30 -2.32 -12.38
C GLU A 60 -8.48 -2.73 -11.50
N GLY A 61 -8.47 -2.27 -10.25
CA GLY A 61 -9.62 -2.34 -9.35
C GLY A 61 -9.27 -2.49 -7.87
N PRO A 62 -10.28 -2.33 -7.00
CA PRO A 62 -10.12 -2.20 -5.54
C PRO A 62 -9.84 -3.53 -4.82
N THR A 63 -9.82 -4.64 -5.55
CA THR A 63 -9.53 -5.97 -5.03
C THR A 63 -8.99 -6.81 -6.19
N ALA A 64 -7.69 -6.70 -6.43
CA ALA A 64 -7.02 -7.44 -7.48
C ALA A 64 -6.51 -8.77 -6.90
N PRO A 65 -7.00 -9.95 -7.36
CA PRO A 65 -6.59 -11.24 -6.80
C PRO A 65 -5.11 -11.57 -7.00
N GLY A 66 -4.45 -10.91 -7.97
CA GLY A 66 -3.01 -11.01 -8.20
C GLY A 66 -2.19 -10.11 -7.28
N CYS A 67 -2.83 -9.15 -6.61
CA CYS A 67 -2.15 -8.31 -5.63
C CYS A 67 -2.04 -9.03 -4.29
N PRO A 68 -0.88 -8.92 -3.62
CA PRO A 68 -0.66 -9.45 -2.29
C PRO A 68 -1.67 -8.92 -1.27
N ARG A 69 -1.76 -9.61 -0.13
CA ARG A 69 -2.66 -9.21 0.95
C ARG A 69 -2.06 -8.03 1.72
N ALA A 70 -2.90 -7.02 1.96
CA ALA A 70 -2.64 -5.91 2.88
C ALA A 70 -2.62 -6.36 4.34
N LEU A 71 -2.15 -5.48 5.23
CA LEU A 71 -2.20 -5.65 6.69
C LEU A 71 -3.63 -5.90 7.20
N ILE A 72 -4.62 -5.25 6.59
CA ILE A 72 -6.05 -5.45 6.91
C ILE A 72 -6.63 -6.77 6.39
N GLY A 73 -5.82 -7.61 5.73
CA GLY A 73 -6.23 -8.93 5.22
C GLY A 73 -7.04 -8.91 3.92
N ARG A 74 -7.22 -7.75 3.29
CA ARG A 74 -7.81 -7.60 1.94
C ARG A 74 -6.76 -7.85 0.86
N ASN A 75 -7.17 -8.30 -0.33
CA ASN A 75 -6.25 -8.29 -1.48
C ASN A 75 -5.92 -6.84 -1.80
N GLY A 76 -4.70 -6.59 -2.26
CA GLY A 76 -4.29 -5.27 -2.74
C GLY A 76 -5.20 -4.72 -3.84
N SER A 77 -5.19 -3.41 -3.97
CA SER A 77 -5.82 -2.71 -5.08
C SER A 77 -4.82 -2.57 -6.22
N CYS A 78 -5.28 -2.60 -7.47
CA CYS A 78 -4.44 -2.44 -8.65
C CYS A 78 -4.79 -1.13 -9.34
N TYR A 79 -3.84 -0.20 -9.41
CA TYR A 79 -4.04 1.12 -10.02
C TYR A 79 -2.75 1.61 -10.69
N PRO A 80 -2.83 2.55 -11.64
CA PRO A 80 -1.64 3.17 -12.22
C PRO A 80 -0.86 3.94 -11.15
N SER A 81 0.48 3.82 -11.13
CA SER A 81 1.29 4.48 -10.10
C SER A 81 1.18 6.01 -10.11
N SER A 82 0.91 6.59 -11.29
CA SER A 82 0.59 8.02 -11.47
C SER A 82 -0.55 8.55 -10.58
N VAL A 83 -1.48 7.70 -10.13
CA VAL A 83 -2.56 8.10 -9.22
C VAL A 83 -2.05 8.55 -7.84
N ALA A 84 -0.86 8.06 -7.46
CA ALA A 84 -0.13 8.45 -6.26
C ALA A 84 1.17 9.22 -6.63
N GLY A 85 1.18 9.86 -7.81
CA GLY A 85 2.29 10.66 -8.31
C GLY A 85 3.55 9.87 -8.68
N GLY A 86 3.38 8.59 -9.05
CA GLY A 86 4.41 7.83 -9.76
C GLY A 86 4.72 8.44 -11.13
N VAL A 87 5.87 8.04 -11.70
CA VAL A 87 6.41 8.65 -12.92
C VAL A 87 5.68 8.23 -14.20
N ASP A 88 4.93 7.14 -14.17
CA ASP A 88 4.19 6.60 -15.31
C ASP A 88 2.88 5.92 -14.89
N ASP A 89 2.15 5.36 -15.87
CA ASP A 89 0.86 4.68 -15.65
C ASP A 89 1.02 3.16 -15.46
N THR A 90 2.20 2.68 -15.02
CA THR A 90 2.38 1.26 -14.73
C THR A 90 1.40 0.83 -13.66
N LEU A 91 0.64 -0.24 -13.94
CA LEU A 91 -0.28 -0.82 -12.98
C LEU A 91 0.50 -1.55 -11.89
N VAL A 92 0.40 -1.02 -10.67
CA VAL A 92 1.05 -1.56 -9.49
C VAL A 92 0.03 -1.85 -8.41
N CYS A 93 0.40 -2.74 -7.51
CA CYS A 93 -0.43 -3.06 -6.36
C CYS A 93 -0.25 -1.99 -5.26
N PHE A 94 -1.36 -1.52 -4.72
CA PHE A 94 -1.40 -0.66 -3.55
C PHE A 94 -1.99 -1.42 -2.36
N GLU A 95 -1.59 -1.00 -1.16
CA GLU A 95 -2.22 -1.45 0.06
C GLU A 95 -3.57 -0.75 0.23
N PRO A 96 -4.71 -1.47 0.20
CA PRO A 96 -6.00 -0.90 0.56
C PRO A 96 -6.04 -0.56 2.05
N CYS A 97 -6.81 0.47 2.37
CA CYS A 97 -7.00 0.96 3.72
C CYS A 97 -8.43 1.47 3.90
N ASP A 98 -8.89 1.55 5.16
CA ASP A 98 -10.13 2.21 5.52
C ASP A 98 -9.85 3.48 6.37
N ILE A 99 -8.72 3.50 7.10
CA ILE A 99 -8.23 4.62 7.90
C ILE A 99 -6.70 4.72 7.84
N ASP A 100 -6.13 5.86 8.23
CA ASP A 100 -4.66 6.05 8.30
C ASP A 100 -3.96 4.95 9.11
N GLY A 101 -4.58 4.48 10.21
CA GLY A 101 -4.01 3.42 11.06
C GLY A 101 -3.83 2.05 10.39
N ASP A 102 -4.38 1.86 9.19
CA ASP A 102 -4.20 0.64 8.40
C ASP A 102 -2.92 0.67 7.57
N CYS A 103 -2.35 1.86 7.35
CA CYS A 103 -1.15 2.07 6.55
C CYS A 103 0.12 2.01 7.40
N LEU A 104 1.22 1.60 6.79
CA LEU A 104 2.55 1.71 7.42
C LEU A 104 2.93 3.17 7.70
N CYS A 105 3.87 3.32 8.64
CA CYS A 105 4.38 4.63 9.01
C CYS A 105 5.00 5.37 7.82
N GLY A 106 4.64 6.64 7.65
CA GLY A 106 5.02 7.42 6.48
C GLY A 106 4.09 7.23 5.27
N PHE A 107 2.99 6.50 5.42
CA PHE A 107 1.88 6.43 4.47
C PHE A 107 0.56 6.79 5.14
N ARG A 108 -0.34 7.37 4.36
CA ARG A 108 -1.71 7.70 4.75
C ARG A 108 -2.73 7.06 3.84
N CYS A 109 -3.92 6.89 4.38
CA CYS A 109 -5.06 6.36 3.65
C CYS A 109 -5.77 7.50 2.91
N LEU A 110 -5.65 7.53 1.58
CA LEU A 110 -6.33 8.52 0.74
C LEU A 110 -7.27 7.82 -0.24
N ASP A 111 -8.46 8.40 -0.41
CA ASP A 111 -9.48 7.89 -1.32
C ASP A 111 -9.42 8.57 -2.70
N ALA A 112 -10.32 8.16 -3.59
CA ALA A 112 -10.47 8.76 -4.91
C ALA A 112 -10.65 10.29 -4.89
N GLY A 113 -11.35 10.82 -3.89
CA GLY A 113 -11.62 12.25 -3.75
C GLY A 113 -10.38 13.06 -3.32
N ASP A 114 -9.48 12.44 -2.58
CA ASP A 114 -8.22 13.04 -2.15
C ASP A 114 -7.12 12.95 -3.22
N LEU A 115 -7.03 11.81 -3.92
CA LEU A 115 -5.95 11.53 -4.88
C LEU A 115 -6.17 12.14 -6.26
N CYS A 116 -7.41 12.17 -6.71
CA CYS A 116 -7.72 12.64 -8.04
C CYS A 116 -8.07 14.14 -8.02
N PRO A 117 -7.38 14.97 -8.81
CA PRO A 117 -7.72 16.38 -8.89
C PRO A 117 -9.15 16.56 -9.43
N ALA A 118 -9.82 17.64 -9.03
CA ALA A 118 -11.11 18.07 -9.59
C ALA A 118 -11.03 18.54 -11.06
N SER A 119 -10.10 17.98 -11.83
CA SER A 119 -9.80 18.30 -13.24
C SER A 119 -10.89 17.81 -14.20
N GLY A 120 -11.89 17.05 -13.72
CA GLY A 120 -12.98 16.50 -14.52
C GLY A 120 -12.59 15.27 -15.34
N LEU A 121 -11.36 14.76 -15.17
CA LEU A 121 -10.95 13.45 -15.69
C LEU A 121 -11.45 12.33 -14.77
N PRO A 122 -11.78 11.15 -15.32
CA PRO A 122 -12.15 10.00 -14.50
C PRO A 122 -10.97 9.60 -13.60
N CYS A 123 -11.25 9.46 -12.31
CA CYS A 123 -10.30 8.94 -11.35
C CYS A 123 -10.12 7.43 -11.57
N PRO A 124 -8.89 6.90 -11.69
CA PRO A 124 -8.68 5.46 -11.77
C PRO A 124 -9.13 4.73 -10.49
N ILE A 125 -9.03 5.38 -9.33
CA ILE A 125 -9.51 4.82 -8.06
C ILE A 125 -11.03 4.67 -8.11
N ALA A 126 -11.51 3.49 -7.71
CA ALA A 126 -12.94 3.22 -7.67
C ALA A 126 -13.61 4.03 -6.57
N ASP A 127 -14.87 4.44 -6.79
CA ASP A 127 -15.65 5.16 -5.78
C ASP A 127 -15.71 4.36 -4.46
N GLY A 128 -15.25 5.00 -3.38
CA GLY A 128 -15.22 4.40 -2.05
C GLY A 128 -14.06 3.44 -1.79
N ASP A 129 -13.09 3.33 -2.71
CA ASP A 129 -11.80 2.69 -2.41
C ASP A 129 -10.77 3.73 -1.96
N ALA A 130 -9.86 3.28 -1.10
CA ALA A 130 -8.77 4.07 -0.58
C ALA A 130 -7.50 3.24 -0.50
N ILE A 131 -6.36 3.89 -0.73
CA ILE A 131 -5.05 3.27 -0.80
C ILE A 131 -4.04 4.00 0.07
N CYS A 132 -3.07 3.25 0.59
CA CYS A 132 -1.95 3.80 1.32
C CYS A 132 -0.96 4.47 0.36
N VAL A 133 -0.74 5.77 0.53
CA VAL A 133 0.18 6.59 -0.27
C VAL A 133 1.08 7.42 0.62
N PRO A 134 2.24 7.92 0.14
CA PRO A 134 3.16 8.70 0.97
C PRO A 134 2.47 9.85 1.69
N GLY A 135 2.68 9.94 3.00
CA GLY A 135 2.02 10.96 3.81
C GLY A 135 2.35 10.87 5.30
N PRO A 136 2.07 11.93 6.06
CA PRO A 136 2.36 11.98 7.48
C PRO A 136 1.29 11.22 8.27
N ASN A 137 1.53 9.93 8.50
CA ASN A 137 0.79 9.18 9.51
C ASN A 137 1.63 9.06 10.76
N ASP A 138 1.09 9.57 11.88
CA ASP A 138 1.73 9.48 13.17
C ASP A 138 1.50 8.08 13.76
N CYS A 139 2.43 7.16 13.51
CA CYS A 139 2.51 5.90 14.24
C CYS A 139 2.91 6.16 15.71
N PHE A 140 1.99 6.63 16.54
CA PHE A 140 2.17 6.61 17.99
C PHE A 140 1.96 5.17 18.49
N PHE A 141 3.07 4.49 18.79
CA PHE A 141 3.08 3.24 19.57
C PHE A 141 2.77 3.50 21.04
#